data_AF-A0A091K1R9-F1
#
_entry.id   AF-A0A091K1R9-F1
#
_cell.length_a   1.000
_cell.length_b   1.000
_cell.length_c   1.000
_cell.angle_alpha   90.00
_cell.angle_beta   90.00
_cell.angle_gamma   90.00
#
_symmetry.space_group_name_H-M   'P 1'
#
loop_
_entity.id
_entity.type
_entity.pdbx_description
1 polymer ?
#
loop_
_entity_poly.entity_id
_entity_poly.type
_entity_poly.pdbx_seq_one_letter_code
_entity_poly.pdbx_strand_id
1 'polypeptide(L)'
;MNVKKYFVRALHRLQKGPGYTYKELLVWYCDNTNTHGPKRIIKEGPKKKLMWFFLTLLFASLVFWQWGILINTYLSYNVTSSLSIGFKTMKFPAVTVCNANPFKYSEVKHLLKDLDMLIEAALERILQPMPGNSSQNTSLSLNLELWNQIPLVLIDEHDKDNPIILDIFESNRTAEGNSLASEEKKYKLAVKLCSYQGSNNCTYRNFSSAAQAVSEWYILQSTSILSKVPLQERIRMGYQAEDMILACLYGAEPCNYKNFTQIYHPDHGNCYIFNWGMDEEALNSSNPGAEFGLKLILDISQQDYIPYLSSAAGARLMLHQQKSFPFLKDQGIYAMAGTETSIGVLVDELERMGYPYSDCTNNGSDVPVKNLYSQYNTSYSIQACLRSCFQNHMIEICGCGHYMFPLPEGVNYCNNEDNPGWAYCYSSLRSSIRQRQICIDSCKETCNDTQYKMTISMADWPSEASEDWIFHILSYERDMSTNVTLDRNGIIKLNIYFQEYNYRTISESAATTIVWLLSSLGGQFGFWMGGSVLCLIEFGEIIIDSLWITIIHVISWCKGLKQKRAQAQYPNAPPTVSELVEAHTNLGFQHEDTGAIPRDEALHPEPGTPPPNYDSLRVQPLDILGPDSDTE
;
A
#
# COMPACT_ATOMS: atom_id res chain seq x y z
N MET A 1 -53.49 5.64 13.58
CA MET A 1 -54.44 4.72 14.23
C MET A 1 -54.47 3.28 13.64
N ASN A 2 -53.48 2.87 12.82
CA ASN A 2 -53.48 1.56 12.15
C ASN A 2 -52.53 0.50 12.76
N VAL A 3 -51.52 0.90 13.53
CA VAL A 3 -50.55 -0.02 14.15
C VAL A 3 -51.19 -0.81 15.31
N LYS A 4 -52.03 -0.15 16.12
CA LYS A 4 -52.73 -0.77 17.26
C LYS A 4 -53.73 -1.86 16.81
N LYS A 5 -54.36 -1.69 15.64
CA LYS A 5 -55.29 -2.68 15.05
C LYS A 5 -54.55 -3.90 14.48
N TYR A 6 -53.35 -3.70 13.94
CA TYR A 6 -52.46 -4.77 13.50
C TYR A 6 -51.91 -5.57 14.68
N PHE A 7 -51.46 -4.89 15.73
CA PHE A 7 -51.02 -5.54 16.97
C PHE A 7 -52.14 -6.29 17.66
N VAL A 8 -53.38 -5.78 17.66
CA VAL A 8 -54.53 -6.51 18.23
C VAL A 8 -54.94 -7.69 17.35
N ARG A 9 -54.81 -7.63 16.02
CA ARG A 9 -54.99 -8.79 15.13
C ARG A 9 -53.90 -9.85 15.29
N ALA A 10 -52.65 -9.42 15.49
CA ALA A 10 -51.54 -10.31 15.81
C ALA A 10 -51.73 -10.94 17.20
N LEU A 11 -52.15 -10.17 18.20
CA LEU A 11 -52.46 -10.64 19.56
C LEU A 11 -53.66 -11.60 19.58
N HIS A 12 -54.68 -11.35 18.76
CA HIS A 12 -55.84 -12.23 18.61
C HIS A 12 -55.50 -13.53 17.86
N ARG A 13 -54.57 -13.49 16.88
CA ARG A 13 -53.96 -14.70 16.30
C ARG A 13 -53.06 -15.43 17.31
N LEU A 14 -52.37 -14.72 18.20
CA LEU A 14 -51.52 -15.29 19.26
C LEU A 14 -52.33 -15.96 20.39
N GLN A 15 -53.56 -15.52 20.68
CA GLN A 15 -54.42 -16.08 21.73
C GLN A 15 -55.45 -17.10 21.23
N LYS A 16 -55.90 -17.02 19.98
CA LYS A 16 -56.95 -17.89 19.39
C LYS A 16 -56.63 -18.40 17.98
N GLY A 17 -55.40 -18.22 17.50
CA GLY A 17 -54.96 -18.88 16.27
C GLY A 17 -54.92 -20.40 16.47
N PRO A 18 -55.01 -21.20 15.38
CA PRO A 18 -54.93 -22.65 15.50
C PRO A 18 -53.65 -22.98 16.27
N GLY A 19 -53.76 -23.81 17.30
CA GLY A 19 -52.59 -24.39 17.94
C GLY A 19 -51.93 -25.33 16.96
N TYR A 20 -51.24 -24.77 15.97
CA TYR A 20 -50.62 -25.55 14.92
C TYR A 20 -49.55 -26.44 15.57
N THR A 21 -49.70 -27.75 15.43
CA THR A 21 -48.53 -28.62 15.52
C THR A 21 -47.57 -28.24 14.38
N TYR A 22 -46.26 -28.45 14.51
CA TYR A 22 -45.28 -28.17 13.43
C TYR A 22 -45.73 -28.73 12.06
N LYS A 23 -46.44 -29.86 12.09
CA LYS A 23 -47.05 -30.50 10.91
C LYS A 23 -48.15 -29.64 10.26
N GLU A 24 -49.04 -29.05 11.04
CA GLU A 24 -50.16 -28.25 10.53
C GLU A 24 -49.69 -26.89 10.00
N LEU A 25 -48.65 -26.31 10.63
CA LEU A 25 -47.99 -25.09 10.14
C LEU A 25 -47.33 -25.32 8.77
N LEU A 26 -46.67 -26.48 8.60
CA LEU A 26 -46.03 -26.84 7.33
C LEU A 26 -47.05 -27.13 6.22
N VAL A 27 -48.18 -27.77 6.56
CA VAL A 27 -49.29 -27.97 5.60
C VAL A 27 -49.88 -26.63 5.18
N TRP A 28 -50.12 -25.72 6.13
CA TRP A 28 -50.61 -24.37 5.84
C TRP A 28 -49.66 -23.61 4.91
N TYR A 29 -48.34 -23.68 5.15
CA TYR A 29 -47.35 -23.09 4.26
C TYR A 29 -47.42 -23.64 2.84
N CYS A 30 -47.42 -24.97 2.69
CA CYS A 30 -47.48 -25.58 1.37
C CYS A 30 -48.78 -25.27 0.62
N ASP A 31 -49.89 -25.02 1.32
CA ASP A 31 -51.15 -24.64 0.69
C ASP A 31 -51.19 -23.17 0.23
N ASN A 32 -50.52 -22.29 0.97
CA ASN A 32 -50.56 -20.85 0.78
C ASN A 32 -49.35 -20.27 0.04
N THR A 33 -48.22 -21.01 -0.01
CA THR A 33 -47.01 -20.54 -0.66
C THR A 33 -47.19 -20.37 -2.17
N ASN A 34 -46.55 -19.34 -2.70
CA ASN A 34 -46.46 -19.12 -4.14
C ASN A 34 -45.41 -20.00 -4.81
N THR A 35 -44.61 -20.76 -4.05
CA THR A 35 -43.64 -21.72 -4.62
C THR A 35 -44.36 -22.92 -5.26
N HIS A 36 -44.02 -23.23 -6.51
CA HIS A 36 -44.80 -24.18 -7.31
C HIS A 36 -44.66 -25.65 -6.87
N GLY A 37 -43.53 -26.02 -6.30
CA GLY A 37 -43.26 -27.38 -5.85
C GLY A 37 -44.08 -27.82 -4.64
N PRO A 38 -43.95 -27.15 -3.47
CA PRO A 38 -44.62 -27.54 -2.23
C PRO A 38 -46.14 -27.68 -2.33
N LYS A 39 -46.80 -26.78 -3.08
CA LYS A 39 -48.24 -26.80 -3.30
C LYS A 39 -48.73 -28.04 -4.06
N ARG A 40 -47.95 -28.54 -5.03
CA ARG A 40 -48.29 -29.74 -5.81
C ARG A 40 -47.98 -31.05 -5.07
N ILE A 41 -47.10 -31.02 -4.07
CA ILE A 41 -46.77 -32.17 -3.23
C ILE A 41 -47.93 -32.56 -2.30
N ILE A 42 -48.76 -31.60 -1.86
CA ILE A 42 -49.88 -31.86 -0.95
C ILE A 42 -51.19 -32.18 -1.69
N LYS A 43 -51.45 -31.54 -2.83
CA LYS A 43 -52.76 -31.58 -3.51
C LYS A 43 -52.97 -32.76 -4.49
N GLU A 44 -51.90 -33.42 -4.93
CA GLU A 44 -51.97 -34.46 -5.97
C GLU A 44 -51.96 -35.91 -5.42
N GLY A 45 -52.44 -36.87 -6.22
CA GLY A 45 -52.47 -38.29 -5.85
C GLY A 45 -51.07 -38.93 -5.65
N PRO A 46 -50.98 -40.12 -5.02
CA PRO A 46 -49.74 -40.69 -4.48
C PRO A 46 -48.60 -40.84 -5.50
N LYS A 47 -48.90 -41.21 -6.76
CA LYS A 47 -47.90 -41.34 -7.84
C LYS A 47 -47.34 -39.98 -8.28
N LYS A 48 -48.20 -38.97 -8.40
CA LYS A 48 -47.83 -37.61 -8.80
C LYS A 48 -47.11 -36.85 -7.68
N LYS A 49 -47.49 -37.12 -6.42
CA LYS A 49 -46.80 -36.59 -5.24
C LYS A 49 -45.32 -36.99 -5.23
N LEU A 50 -45.02 -38.25 -5.52
CA LEU A 50 -43.63 -38.74 -5.59
C LEU A 50 -42.84 -38.03 -6.71
N MET A 51 -43.46 -37.85 -7.88
CA MET A 51 -42.85 -37.13 -9.01
C MET A 51 -42.56 -35.66 -8.67
N TRP A 52 -43.54 -34.92 -8.13
CA TRP A 52 -43.37 -33.52 -7.74
C TRP A 52 -42.38 -33.35 -6.59
N PHE A 53 -42.31 -34.31 -5.68
CA PHE A 53 -41.31 -34.31 -4.60
C PHE A 53 -39.89 -34.38 -5.16
N PHE A 54 -39.59 -35.36 -6.03
CA PHE A 54 -38.25 -35.48 -6.62
C PHE A 54 -37.91 -34.31 -7.54
N LEU A 55 -38.87 -33.78 -8.31
CA LEU A 55 -38.65 -32.63 -9.18
C LEU A 55 -38.37 -31.36 -8.37
N THR A 56 -39.13 -31.12 -7.30
CA THR A 56 -38.91 -29.97 -6.40
C THR A 56 -37.57 -30.11 -5.68
N LEU A 57 -37.21 -31.32 -5.25
CA LEU A 57 -35.91 -31.60 -4.63
C LEU A 57 -34.76 -31.31 -5.60
N LEU A 58 -34.86 -31.78 -6.85
CA LEU A 58 -33.84 -31.55 -7.88
C LEU A 58 -33.61 -30.06 -8.13
N PHE A 59 -34.69 -29.29 -8.37
CA PHE A 59 -34.55 -27.84 -8.62
C PHE A 59 -34.09 -27.08 -7.38
N ALA A 60 -34.55 -27.44 -6.19
CA ALA A 60 -34.03 -26.86 -4.95
C ALA A 60 -32.52 -27.14 -4.81
N SER A 61 -32.06 -28.37 -5.05
CA SER A 61 -30.64 -28.72 -5.04
C SER A 61 -29.82 -27.93 -6.05
N LEU A 62 -30.33 -27.73 -7.28
CA LEU A 62 -29.67 -26.93 -8.31
C LEU A 62 -29.58 -25.44 -7.91
N VAL A 63 -30.63 -24.87 -7.33
CA VAL A 63 -30.64 -23.49 -6.84
C VAL A 63 -29.62 -23.31 -5.72
N PHE A 64 -29.62 -24.18 -4.71
CA PHE A 64 -28.66 -24.09 -3.62
C PHE A 64 -27.22 -24.27 -4.11
N TRP A 65 -27.00 -25.15 -5.10
CA TRP A 65 -25.70 -25.29 -5.76
C TRP A 65 -25.28 -23.98 -6.47
N GLN A 66 -26.16 -23.38 -7.26
CA GLN A 66 -25.89 -22.11 -7.95
C GLN A 66 -25.69 -20.95 -6.98
N TRP A 67 -26.45 -20.89 -5.89
CA TRP A 67 -26.24 -19.92 -4.82
C TRP A 67 -24.86 -20.10 -4.19
N GLY A 68 -24.42 -21.34 -3.97
CA GLY A 68 -23.06 -21.63 -3.53
C GLY A 68 -22.02 -21.06 -4.48
N ILE A 69 -22.20 -21.22 -5.79
CA ILE A 69 -21.32 -20.62 -6.81
C ILE A 69 -21.34 -19.09 -6.72
N LEU A 70 -22.52 -18.46 -6.71
CA LEU A 70 -22.65 -16.99 -6.68
C LEU A 70 -22.04 -16.39 -5.42
N ILE A 71 -22.26 -17.01 -4.26
CA ILE A 71 -21.67 -16.60 -2.99
C ILE A 71 -20.15 -16.78 -3.04
N ASN A 72 -19.65 -17.89 -3.59
CA ASN A 72 -18.22 -18.11 -3.75
C ASN A 72 -17.59 -17.09 -4.72
N THR A 73 -18.26 -16.74 -5.81
CA THR A 73 -17.82 -15.68 -6.73
C THR A 73 -17.77 -14.33 -6.04
N TYR A 74 -18.77 -14.00 -5.22
CA TYR A 74 -18.75 -12.76 -4.44
C TYR A 74 -17.62 -12.75 -3.40
N LEU A 75 -17.42 -13.86 -2.68
CA LEU A 75 -16.35 -14.03 -1.69
C LEU A 75 -14.96 -14.21 -2.29
N SER A 76 -14.84 -14.32 -3.62
CA SER A 76 -13.54 -14.30 -4.31
C SER A 76 -12.96 -12.88 -4.44
N TYR A 77 -13.75 -11.83 -4.17
CA TYR A 77 -13.34 -10.43 -4.21
C TYR A 77 -12.64 -10.04 -5.53
N ASN A 78 -13.19 -10.48 -6.65
CA ASN A 78 -12.65 -10.13 -7.97
C ASN A 78 -12.83 -8.64 -8.28
N VAL A 79 -11.85 -8.07 -8.99
CA VAL A 79 -11.82 -6.68 -9.44
C VAL A 79 -11.86 -6.58 -10.97
N THR A 80 -12.44 -5.50 -11.48
CA THR A 80 -12.40 -5.09 -12.88
C THR A 80 -11.63 -3.79 -13.02
N SER A 81 -10.63 -3.77 -13.92
CA SER A 81 -9.80 -2.59 -14.17
C SER A 81 -10.39 -1.72 -15.29
N SER A 82 -10.37 -0.40 -15.09
CA SER A 82 -10.71 0.59 -16.11
C SER A 82 -9.49 1.44 -16.46
N LEU A 83 -9.33 1.79 -17.73
CA LEU A 83 -8.21 2.58 -18.23
C LEU A 83 -8.72 3.92 -18.74
N SER A 84 -8.22 5.02 -18.17
CA SER A 84 -8.45 6.38 -18.67
C SER A 84 -7.13 6.99 -19.10
N ILE A 85 -7.07 7.51 -20.33
CA ILE A 85 -5.91 8.22 -20.87
C ILE A 85 -6.41 9.56 -21.42
N GLY A 86 -5.68 10.63 -21.17
CA GLY A 86 -6.07 11.94 -21.68
C GLY A 86 -5.09 13.05 -21.31
N PHE A 87 -5.59 14.26 -21.46
CA PHE A 87 -4.94 15.48 -20.98
C PHE A 87 -5.85 16.21 -20.01
N LYS A 88 -5.34 16.59 -18.84
CA LYS A 88 -6.05 17.43 -17.86
C LYS A 88 -5.06 18.35 -17.16
N THR A 89 -5.50 19.50 -16.67
CA THR A 89 -4.66 20.32 -15.77
C THR A 89 -4.29 19.51 -14.54
N MET A 90 -3.00 19.42 -14.24
CA MET A 90 -2.47 18.66 -13.10
C MET A 90 -1.36 19.42 -12.41
N LYS A 91 -1.09 19.04 -11.16
CA LYS A 91 0.11 19.47 -10.43
C LYS A 91 1.34 19.03 -11.19
N PHE A 92 2.26 19.95 -11.42
CA PHE A 92 3.57 19.60 -11.97
C PHE A 92 4.31 18.73 -10.94
N PRO A 93 5.04 17.67 -11.37
CA PRO A 93 5.75 16.80 -10.43
C PRO A 93 6.75 17.59 -9.57
N ALA A 94 7.06 17.03 -8.40
CA ALA A 94 8.21 17.50 -7.64
C ALA A 94 9.48 17.04 -8.38
N VAL A 95 10.39 17.98 -8.65
CA VAL A 95 11.65 17.71 -9.35
C VAL A 95 12.78 17.79 -8.35
N THR A 96 13.33 16.65 -7.96
CA THR A 96 14.54 16.60 -7.14
C THR A 96 15.76 16.56 -8.04
N VAL A 97 16.71 17.47 -7.80
CA VAL A 97 18.01 17.53 -8.47
C VAL A 97 19.11 17.45 -7.41
N CYS A 98 20.11 16.61 -7.64
CA CYS A 98 21.31 16.51 -6.82
C CYS A 98 22.55 16.45 -7.70
N ASN A 99 23.69 16.85 -7.14
CA ASN A 99 24.97 16.54 -7.75
C ASN A 99 25.22 15.01 -7.63
N ALA A 100 25.88 14.39 -8.62
CA ALA A 100 26.34 13.01 -8.49
C ALA A 100 27.37 12.87 -7.37
N ASN A 101 28.18 13.91 -7.15
CA ASN A 101 29.17 13.99 -6.09
C ASN A 101 28.59 14.63 -4.82
N PRO A 102 28.71 14.01 -3.63
CA PRO A 102 28.02 14.48 -2.43
C PRO A 102 28.64 15.73 -1.77
N PHE A 103 29.96 15.93 -1.87
CA PHE A 103 30.65 17.02 -1.20
C PHE A 103 31.72 17.63 -2.09
N LYS A 104 31.95 18.94 -1.93
CA LYS A 104 33.09 19.63 -2.55
C LYS A 104 34.39 19.03 -2.02
N TYR A 105 35.26 18.53 -2.91
CA TYR A 105 36.50 17.88 -2.49
C TYR A 105 37.40 18.85 -1.71
N SER A 106 37.47 20.10 -2.15
CA SER A 106 38.17 21.21 -1.48
C SER A 106 37.82 21.36 0.01
N GLU A 107 36.56 21.17 0.38
CA GLU A 107 36.07 21.29 1.76
C GLU A 107 36.31 20.01 2.57
N VAL A 108 36.12 18.83 1.98
CA VAL A 108 36.21 17.54 2.70
C VAL A 108 37.62 16.94 2.72
N LYS A 109 38.56 17.46 1.93
CA LYS A 109 39.92 16.93 1.77
C LYS A 109 40.65 16.73 3.10
N HIS A 110 40.44 17.62 4.07
CA HIS A 110 41.09 17.51 5.38
C HIS A 110 40.63 16.28 6.18
N LEU A 111 39.40 15.80 5.98
CA LEU A 111 38.85 14.61 6.62
C LEU A 111 39.27 13.32 5.90
N LEU A 112 39.43 13.37 4.57
CA LEU A 112 39.72 12.20 3.74
C LEU A 112 41.20 12.05 3.39
N LYS A 113 42.07 12.99 3.79
CA LYS A 113 43.49 13.02 3.44
C LYS A 113 44.22 11.69 3.69
N ASP A 114 44.03 11.11 4.88
CA ASP A 114 44.70 9.85 5.24
C ASP A 114 44.16 8.67 4.42
N LEU A 115 42.86 8.68 4.12
CA LEU A 115 42.22 7.68 3.26
C LEU A 115 42.74 7.78 1.82
N ASP A 116 42.88 8.99 1.29
CA ASP A 116 43.38 9.27 -0.05
C ASP A 116 44.85 8.83 -0.20
N MET A 117 45.70 9.13 0.78
CA MET A 117 47.11 8.66 0.78
C MET A 117 47.20 7.13 0.83
N LEU A 118 46.33 6.47 1.60
CA LEU A 118 46.30 5.01 1.69
C LEU A 118 45.91 4.36 0.36
N ILE A 119 44.87 4.88 -0.30
CA ILE A 119 44.41 4.29 -1.56
C ILE A 119 45.38 4.53 -2.70
N GLU A 120 46.04 5.69 -2.75
CA GLU A 120 47.12 5.96 -3.71
C GLU A 120 48.28 4.96 -3.54
N ALA A 121 48.75 4.77 -2.30
CA ALA A 121 49.81 3.81 -2.00
C ALA A 121 49.40 2.34 -2.25
N ALA A 122 48.11 2.02 -2.13
CA ALA A 122 47.57 0.70 -2.46
C ALA A 122 47.51 0.49 -3.98
N LEU A 123 47.02 1.49 -4.73
CA LEU A 123 46.93 1.47 -6.18
C LEU A 123 48.31 1.33 -6.83
N GLU A 124 49.32 2.05 -6.34
CA GLU A 124 50.70 1.91 -6.82
C GLU A 124 51.20 0.46 -6.67
N ARG A 125 50.94 -0.18 -5.53
CA ARG A 125 51.33 -1.58 -5.29
C ARG A 125 50.55 -2.59 -6.14
N ILE A 126 49.27 -2.32 -6.41
CA ILE A 126 48.42 -3.17 -7.28
C ILE A 126 48.89 -3.08 -8.74
N LEU A 127 49.20 -1.86 -9.21
CA LEU A 127 49.58 -1.60 -10.60
C LEU A 127 51.05 -1.96 -10.90
N GLN A 128 51.94 -1.80 -9.93
CA GLN A 128 53.37 -2.13 -10.05
C GLN A 128 53.80 -3.13 -8.97
N PRO A 129 53.61 -4.44 -9.21
CA PRO A 129 53.98 -5.47 -8.25
C PRO A 129 55.49 -5.59 -8.02
N MET A 130 56.35 -4.99 -8.86
CA MET A 130 57.81 -5.10 -8.78
C MET A 130 58.43 -3.73 -8.51
N PRO A 131 59.17 -3.53 -7.41
CA PRO A 131 59.98 -2.34 -7.26
C PRO A 131 61.11 -2.44 -8.30
N GLY A 132 61.07 -1.60 -9.33
CA GLY A 132 62.29 -1.23 -10.04
C GLY A 132 63.26 -0.61 -9.04
N ASN A 133 64.56 -0.80 -9.24
CA ASN A 133 65.65 -0.20 -8.47
C ASN A 133 65.68 1.34 -8.59
N SER A 134 64.61 2.03 -8.22
CA SER A 134 64.59 3.46 -7.96
C SER A 134 64.68 3.67 -6.46
N SER A 135 65.92 3.78 -6.00
CA SER A 135 66.30 4.36 -4.73
C SER A 135 65.84 5.82 -4.64
N GLN A 136 64.55 6.03 -4.36
CA GLN A 136 64.11 7.26 -3.70
C GLN A 136 63.39 6.85 -2.42
N ASN A 137 64.16 6.89 -1.34
CA ASN A 137 63.67 6.83 0.03
C ASN A 137 62.76 8.05 0.28
N THR A 138 61.49 7.92 -0.10
CA THR A 138 60.42 8.66 0.56
C THR A 138 59.47 7.61 1.09
N SER A 139 59.91 6.87 2.12
CA SER A 139 58.99 6.05 2.91
C SER A 139 58.09 7.03 3.68
N LEU A 140 57.05 7.52 3.01
CA LEU A 140 55.99 8.28 3.65
C LEU A 140 55.47 7.38 4.78
N SER A 141 55.52 7.86 6.03
CA SER A 141 55.00 7.11 7.16
C SER A 141 53.47 7.05 7.04
N LEU A 142 52.98 5.98 6.41
CA LEU A 142 51.55 5.75 6.22
C LEU A 142 50.93 5.29 7.56
N ASN A 143 49.85 5.95 7.98
CA ASN A 143 49.05 5.47 9.09
C ASN A 143 48.18 4.29 8.63
N LEU A 144 48.56 3.07 9.01
CA LEU A 144 47.86 1.84 8.61
C LEU A 144 46.68 1.48 9.52
N GLU A 145 46.29 2.33 10.46
CA GLU A 145 45.17 2.06 11.37
C GLU A 145 43.86 1.79 10.62
N LEU A 146 43.48 2.69 9.70
CA LEU A 146 42.30 2.52 8.85
C LEU A 146 42.41 1.28 7.94
N TRP A 147 43.61 0.99 7.43
CA TRP A 147 43.87 -0.17 6.59
C TRP A 147 43.65 -1.48 7.36
N ASN A 148 44.18 -1.58 8.57
CA ASN A 148 44.09 -2.78 9.40
C ASN A 148 42.66 -3.11 9.84
N GLN A 149 41.75 -2.11 9.86
CA GLN A 149 40.34 -2.32 10.18
C GLN A 149 39.59 -3.02 9.05
N ILE A 150 39.82 -2.60 7.80
CA ILE A 150 39.21 -3.19 6.60
C ILE A 150 40.29 -3.29 5.51
N PRO A 151 41.12 -4.35 5.49
CA PRO A 151 42.20 -4.45 4.52
C PRO A 151 41.70 -4.99 3.17
N LEU A 152 42.31 -4.50 2.09
CA LEU A 152 42.22 -5.13 0.77
C LEU A 152 43.28 -6.22 0.67
N VAL A 153 42.86 -7.41 0.27
CA VAL A 153 43.72 -8.59 0.15
C VAL A 153 43.66 -9.16 -1.26
N LEU A 154 44.79 -9.68 -1.71
CA LEU A 154 44.92 -10.46 -2.93
C LEU A 154 44.78 -11.93 -2.57
N ILE A 155 43.83 -12.61 -3.22
CA ILE A 155 43.62 -14.04 -3.08
C ILE A 155 44.20 -14.72 -4.31
N ASP A 156 45.21 -15.53 -4.06
CA ASP A 156 45.82 -16.43 -5.04
C ASP A 156 45.12 -17.80 -4.95
N GLU A 157 44.41 -18.17 -6.02
CA GLU A 157 43.69 -19.45 -6.14
C GLU A 157 44.40 -20.47 -7.07
N HIS A 158 45.72 -20.37 -7.28
CA HIS A 158 46.44 -21.37 -8.09
C HIS A 158 46.31 -22.79 -7.50
N ASP A 159 46.38 -22.91 -6.17
CA ASP A 159 45.98 -24.11 -5.43
C ASP A 159 44.57 -23.89 -4.86
N LYS A 160 43.58 -24.62 -5.40
CA LYS A 160 42.18 -24.52 -4.94
C LYS A 160 41.98 -25.06 -3.53
N ASP A 161 42.83 -25.98 -3.10
CA ASP A 161 42.73 -26.61 -1.79
C ASP A 161 43.40 -25.74 -0.71
N ASN A 162 44.37 -24.89 -1.09
CA ASN A 162 45.08 -23.96 -0.19
C ASN A 162 45.25 -22.57 -0.84
N PRO A 163 44.22 -21.72 -0.87
CA PRO A 163 44.35 -20.37 -1.40
C PRO A 163 45.29 -19.53 -0.53
N ILE A 164 46.24 -18.82 -1.17
CA ILE A 164 47.18 -17.94 -0.46
C ILE A 164 46.57 -16.54 -0.42
N ILE A 165 46.41 -16.00 0.79
CA ILE A 165 45.86 -14.65 1.02
C ILE A 165 47.03 -13.73 1.32
N LEU A 166 47.20 -12.69 0.50
CA LEU A 166 48.28 -11.72 0.61
C LEU A 166 47.68 -10.34 0.90
N ASP A 167 48.06 -9.71 2.02
CA ASP A 167 47.74 -8.30 2.26
C ASP A 167 48.66 -7.41 1.40
N ILE A 168 48.10 -6.37 0.81
CA ILE A 168 48.81 -5.43 -0.07
C ILE A 168 49.97 -4.74 0.65
N PHE A 169 49.84 -4.48 1.96
CA PHE A 169 50.86 -3.78 2.75
C PHE A 169 51.75 -4.71 3.58
N GLU A 170 51.55 -6.02 3.55
CA GLU A 170 52.37 -6.96 4.32
C GLU A 170 53.76 -7.14 3.66
N SER A 171 54.80 -6.89 4.45
CA SER A 171 56.18 -6.69 4.00
C SER A 171 57.01 -7.98 3.85
N ASN A 172 56.47 -9.14 4.20
CA ASN A 172 57.16 -10.43 4.04
C ASN A 172 57.01 -10.97 2.61
N ARG A 173 57.57 -10.24 1.65
CA ARG A 173 58.00 -10.85 0.39
C ARG A 173 59.33 -11.54 0.67
N THR A 174 59.31 -12.75 1.22
CA THR A 174 60.44 -13.66 1.03
C THR A 174 60.54 -13.93 -0.46
N ALA A 175 61.36 -13.13 -1.13
CA ALA A 175 61.89 -13.39 -2.45
C ALA A 175 62.77 -14.63 -2.37
N GLU A 176 62.17 -15.80 -2.19
CA GLU A 176 62.78 -17.01 -2.70
C GLU A 176 62.58 -16.97 -4.21
N GLY A 177 63.69 -16.62 -4.87
CA GLY A 177 63.75 -16.49 -6.30
C GLY A 177 63.26 -17.76 -6.98
N ASN A 178 62.34 -17.58 -7.91
CA ASN A 178 62.62 -17.99 -9.27
C ASN A 178 61.85 -17.10 -10.23
N SER A 179 62.62 -16.52 -11.15
CA SER A 179 62.15 -15.98 -12.40
C SER A 179 61.20 -16.97 -13.08
N LEU A 180 59.91 -16.71 -13.04
CA LEU A 180 58.99 -17.19 -14.07
C LEU A 180 58.39 -15.98 -14.75
N ALA A 181 58.87 -15.76 -15.97
CA ALA A 181 58.17 -15.01 -16.97
C ALA A 181 56.73 -15.55 -17.12
N SER A 182 55.78 -14.64 -17.21
CA SER A 182 54.62 -14.78 -18.11
C SER A 182 53.78 -16.06 -17.98
N GLU A 183 53.20 -16.30 -16.80
CA GLU A 183 51.88 -16.93 -16.73
C GLU A 183 50.93 -15.92 -16.07
N GLU A 184 49.74 -15.74 -16.64
CA GLU A 184 48.69 -14.84 -16.15
C GLU A 184 48.27 -15.25 -14.74
N LYS A 185 49.00 -14.80 -13.71
CA LYS A 185 48.65 -15.05 -12.32
C LYS A 185 47.31 -14.41 -12.04
N LYS A 186 46.27 -15.23 -11.91
CA LYS A 186 44.88 -14.79 -11.76
C LYS A 186 44.58 -14.47 -10.30
N TYR A 187 45.20 -13.41 -9.77
CA TYR A 187 44.89 -12.89 -8.45
C TYR A 187 43.47 -12.30 -8.44
N LYS A 188 42.68 -12.64 -7.42
CA LYS A 188 41.40 -11.98 -7.15
C LYS A 188 41.58 -10.97 -6.04
N LEU A 189 41.08 -9.75 -6.24
CA LEU A 189 41.07 -8.74 -5.19
C LEU A 189 39.82 -8.92 -4.34
N ALA A 190 39.98 -8.88 -3.02
CA ALA A 190 38.88 -9.00 -2.07
C ALA A 190 39.02 -8.02 -0.92
N VAL A 191 37.88 -7.59 -0.38
CA VAL A 191 37.83 -6.88 0.90
C VAL A 191 37.67 -7.91 2.01
N LYS A 192 38.59 -7.92 2.98
CA LYS A 192 38.53 -8.79 4.16
C LYS A 192 37.71 -8.10 5.26
N LEU A 193 36.59 -8.72 5.64
CA LEU A 193 35.69 -8.22 6.69
C LEU A 193 35.67 -9.20 7.85
N CYS A 194 36.06 -8.76 9.04
CA CYS A 194 36.10 -9.61 10.23
C CYS A 194 35.11 -9.11 11.29
N SER A 195 34.59 -10.03 12.12
CA SER A 195 33.65 -9.69 13.20
C SER A 195 34.26 -8.73 14.24
N TYR A 196 35.55 -8.90 14.54
CA TYR A 196 36.35 -7.98 15.34
C TYR A 196 37.82 -8.15 14.97
N GLN A 197 38.66 -7.19 15.36
CA GLN A 197 40.08 -7.17 15.01
C GLN A 197 40.81 -8.42 15.55
N GLY A 198 41.44 -9.19 14.66
CA GLY A 198 42.12 -10.44 15.02
C GLY A 198 41.22 -11.67 15.16
N SER A 199 39.92 -11.58 14.84
CA SER A 199 39.04 -12.76 14.80
C SER A 199 39.40 -13.70 13.64
N ASN A 200 39.24 -15.00 13.86
CA ASN A 200 39.31 -16.00 12.78
C ASN A 200 38.03 -16.03 11.92
N ASN A 201 36.94 -15.38 12.37
CA ASN A 201 35.68 -15.33 11.62
C ASN A 201 35.67 -14.10 10.71
N CYS A 202 36.24 -14.28 9.52
CA CYS A 202 36.29 -13.27 8.48
C CYS A 202 35.59 -13.77 7.20
N THR A 203 34.92 -12.85 6.52
CA THR A 203 34.36 -13.05 5.19
C THR A 203 35.18 -12.25 4.18
N TYR A 204 35.34 -12.82 2.99
CA TYR A 204 36.06 -12.20 1.89
C TYR A 204 35.06 -11.80 0.82
N ARG A 205 34.91 -10.50 0.58
CA ARG A 205 34.07 -9.97 -0.49
C ARG A 205 34.91 -9.88 -1.76
N ASN A 206 34.75 -10.88 -2.63
CA ASN A 206 35.54 -11.02 -3.85
C ASN A 206 35.05 -10.08 -4.95
N PHE A 207 35.98 -9.50 -5.70
CA PHE A 207 35.72 -8.64 -6.86
C PHE A 207 36.45 -9.16 -8.09
N SER A 208 35.81 -9.00 -9.25
CA SER A 208 36.41 -9.33 -10.56
C SER A 208 37.30 -8.21 -11.10
N SER A 209 37.06 -6.97 -10.68
CA SER A 209 37.78 -5.77 -11.14
C SER A 209 38.40 -5.03 -9.97
N ALA A 210 39.66 -4.61 -10.13
CA ALA A 210 40.36 -3.80 -9.14
C ALA A 210 39.66 -2.44 -8.93
N ALA A 211 39.14 -1.83 -9.99
CA ALA A 211 38.42 -0.56 -9.91
C ALA A 211 37.17 -0.67 -9.01
N GLN A 212 36.43 -1.78 -9.11
CA GLN A 212 35.24 -2.00 -8.28
C GLN A 212 35.62 -2.24 -6.82
N ALA A 213 36.66 -3.04 -6.56
CA ALA A 213 37.13 -3.30 -5.20
C ALA A 213 37.60 -2.01 -4.50
N VAL A 214 38.36 -1.17 -5.21
CA VAL A 214 38.85 0.12 -4.72
C VAL A 214 37.69 1.06 -4.39
N SER A 215 36.72 1.19 -5.30
CA SER A 215 35.54 2.03 -5.06
C SER A 215 34.72 1.55 -3.86
N GLU A 216 34.44 0.25 -3.76
CA GLU A 216 33.66 -0.32 -2.65
C GLU A 216 34.40 -0.22 -1.30
N TRP A 217 35.72 -0.41 -1.31
CA TRP A 217 36.56 -0.20 -0.13
C TRP A 217 36.53 1.26 0.32
N TYR A 218 36.68 2.20 -0.62
CA TYR A 218 36.64 3.63 -0.33
C TYR A 218 35.29 4.05 0.25
N ILE A 219 34.18 3.53 -0.29
CA ILE A 219 32.82 3.77 0.23
C ILE A 219 32.69 3.29 1.68
N LEU A 220 33.18 2.10 2.02
CA LEU A 220 33.07 1.59 3.40
C LEU A 220 33.85 2.47 4.39
N GLN A 221 35.08 2.86 4.03
CA GLN A 221 35.92 3.70 4.88
C GLN A 221 35.37 5.12 5.00
N SER A 222 35.00 5.74 3.88
CA SER A 222 34.45 7.10 3.89
C SER A 222 33.13 7.16 4.65
N THR A 223 32.29 6.11 4.58
CA THR A 223 31.04 6.00 5.35
C THR A 223 31.31 6.06 6.85
N SER A 224 32.37 5.39 7.32
CA SER A 224 32.76 5.37 8.73
C SER A 224 33.29 6.73 9.22
N ILE A 225 34.06 7.43 8.37
CA ILE A 225 34.56 8.77 8.67
C ILE A 225 33.40 9.78 8.72
N LEU A 226 32.54 9.77 7.69
CA LEU A 226 31.43 10.70 7.55
C LEU A 226 30.32 10.49 8.59
N SER A 227 30.21 9.29 9.16
CA SER A 227 29.20 9.01 10.18
C SER A 227 29.43 9.74 11.50
N LYS A 228 30.66 10.18 11.75
CA LYS A 228 31.04 11.01 12.90
C LYS A 228 30.80 12.49 12.69
N VAL A 229 30.62 12.92 11.44
CA VAL A 229 30.45 14.33 11.09
C VAL A 229 28.99 14.76 11.33
N PRO A 230 28.74 15.80 12.14
CA PRO A 230 27.39 16.32 12.37
C PRO A 230 26.69 16.70 11.06
N LEU A 231 25.37 16.58 11.04
CA LEU A 231 24.56 16.88 9.84
C LEU A 231 24.78 18.32 9.31
N GLN A 232 24.86 19.31 10.21
CA GLN A 232 25.03 20.71 9.83
C GLN A 232 26.35 20.96 9.09
N GLU A 233 27.42 20.28 9.50
CA GLU A 233 28.73 20.39 8.87
C GLU A 233 28.75 19.66 7.53
N ARG A 234 28.10 18.51 7.42
CA ARG A 234 27.91 17.80 6.15
C ARG A 234 27.14 18.64 5.12
N ILE A 235 26.10 19.36 5.55
CA ILE A 235 25.35 20.28 4.67
C ILE A 235 26.25 21.42 4.20
N ARG A 236 27.10 21.97 5.08
CA ARG A 236 28.03 23.05 4.74
C ARG A 236 29.07 22.64 3.69
N MET A 237 29.63 21.43 3.81
CA MET A 237 30.63 20.90 2.85
C MET A 237 30.01 20.45 1.51
N GLY A 238 28.67 20.36 1.44
CA GLY A 238 27.94 20.03 0.21
C GLY A 238 27.88 21.18 -0.78
N TYR A 239 27.44 20.89 -2.00
CA TYR A 239 27.12 21.91 -3.00
C TYR A 239 25.95 22.76 -2.53
N GLN A 240 26.07 24.09 -2.59
CA GLN A 240 25.01 25.01 -2.19
C GLN A 240 24.08 25.30 -3.37
N ALA A 241 22.89 25.82 -3.10
CA ALA A 241 21.84 25.99 -4.11
C ALA A 241 22.23 27.07 -5.12
N GLU A 242 22.84 28.14 -4.60
CA GLU A 242 23.33 29.30 -5.33
C GLU A 242 24.42 28.93 -6.34
N ASP A 243 25.28 27.98 -5.96
CA ASP A 243 26.39 27.53 -6.81
C ASP A 243 25.90 26.54 -7.88
N MET A 244 24.93 25.69 -7.52
CA MET A 244 24.50 24.58 -8.37
C MET A 244 23.39 24.98 -9.35
N ILE A 245 22.47 25.87 -8.98
CA ILE A 245 21.30 26.26 -9.79
C ILE A 245 21.53 27.66 -10.33
N LEU A 246 22.08 27.75 -11.54
CA LEU A 246 22.41 29.03 -12.18
C LEU A 246 21.17 29.74 -12.72
N ALA A 247 20.25 29.00 -13.35
CA ALA A 247 19.04 29.58 -13.91
C ALA A 247 17.82 28.66 -13.73
N CYS A 248 16.65 29.27 -13.53
CA CYS A 248 15.38 28.57 -13.39
C CYS A 248 14.25 29.36 -14.09
N LEU A 249 13.46 28.67 -14.90
CA LEU A 249 12.27 29.21 -15.54
C LEU A 249 11.16 28.15 -15.55
N TYR A 250 9.98 28.48 -15.04
CA TYR A 250 8.81 27.61 -15.08
C TYR A 250 7.72 28.23 -15.97
N GLY A 251 7.53 27.67 -17.16
CA GLY A 251 6.71 28.29 -18.21
C GLY A 251 7.23 29.68 -18.56
N ALA A 252 6.47 30.72 -18.19
CA ALA A 252 6.86 32.12 -18.37
C ALA A 252 7.30 32.81 -17.08
N GLU A 253 7.17 32.14 -15.93
CA GLU A 253 7.48 32.72 -14.62
C GLU A 253 8.94 32.42 -14.24
N PRO A 254 9.75 33.45 -13.95
CA PRO A 254 11.11 33.25 -13.48
C PRO A 254 11.09 32.64 -12.07
N CYS A 255 11.94 31.66 -11.84
CA CYS A 255 12.20 31.09 -10.53
C CYS A 255 13.68 31.21 -10.18
N ASN A 256 14.02 30.99 -8.91
CA ASN A 256 15.40 31.01 -8.45
C ASN A 256 15.66 29.86 -7.49
N TYR A 257 16.91 29.73 -7.03
CA TYR A 257 17.33 28.69 -6.09
C TYR A 257 16.56 28.71 -4.75
N LYS A 258 15.95 29.84 -4.34
CA LYS A 258 15.14 29.94 -3.11
C LYS A 258 13.78 29.26 -3.24
N ASN A 259 13.30 29.02 -4.45
CA ASN A 259 12.08 28.25 -4.70
C ASN A 259 12.28 26.74 -4.55
N PHE A 260 13.49 26.30 -4.21
CA PHE A 260 13.81 24.89 -4.02
C PHE A 260 13.94 24.58 -2.53
N THR A 261 13.30 23.51 -2.09
CA THR A 261 13.51 22.99 -0.74
C THR A 261 14.81 22.19 -0.70
N GLN A 262 15.69 22.51 0.23
CA GLN A 262 16.93 21.75 0.46
C GLN A 262 16.64 20.51 1.31
N ILE A 263 17.16 19.36 0.87
CA ILE A 263 17.24 18.15 1.68
C ILE A 263 18.66 17.60 1.65
N TYR A 264 19.06 16.93 2.73
CA TYR A 264 20.32 16.21 2.78
C TYR A 264 20.11 14.73 2.45
N HIS A 265 20.65 14.27 1.32
CA HIS A 265 20.60 12.88 0.89
C HIS A 265 21.96 12.18 1.18
N PRO A 266 21.99 11.07 1.94
CA PRO A 266 23.25 10.44 2.34
C PRO A 266 24.18 10.01 1.19
N ASP A 267 23.63 9.53 0.06
CA ASP A 267 24.44 9.13 -1.11
C ASP A 267 24.88 10.32 -1.99
N HIS A 268 24.18 11.47 -1.95
CA HIS A 268 24.33 12.56 -2.94
C HIS A 268 24.52 13.95 -2.32
N GLY A 269 24.66 14.05 -1.00
CA GLY A 269 24.85 15.31 -0.30
C GLY A 269 23.61 16.20 -0.37
N ASN A 270 23.81 17.48 -0.65
CA ASN A 270 22.70 18.43 -0.76
C ASN A 270 21.92 18.22 -2.06
N CYS A 271 20.62 18.09 -1.91
CA CYS A 271 19.66 17.98 -3.01
C CYS A 271 18.62 19.09 -2.91
N TYR A 272 18.08 19.49 -4.05
CA TYR A 272 17.15 20.60 -4.18
C TYR A 272 15.88 20.14 -4.88
N ILE A 273 14.73 20.41 -4.27
CA ILE A 273 13.42 19.95 -4.74
C ILE A 273 12.58 21.14 -5.18
N PHE A 274 12.28 21.20 -6.48
CA PHE A 274 11.30 22.11 -7.02
C PHE A 274 9.88 21.58 -6.78
N ASN A 275 8.95 22.45 -6.39
CA ASN A 275 7.53 22.13 -6.30
C ASN A 275 7.17 20.93 -5.37
N TRP A 276 7.83 20.83 -4.21
CA TRP A 276 7.64 19.70 -3.29
C TRP A 276 6.27 19.70 -2.59
N GLY A 277 5.68 20.90 -2.40
CA GLY A 277 4.35 21.07 -1.78
C GLY A 277 4.33 20.99 -0.25
N MET A 278 5.46 21.24 0.41
CA MET A 278 5.57 21.25 1.88
C MET A 278 5.19 22.61 2.47
N ASP A 279 5.86 23.67 2.02
CA ASP A 279 5.68 25.03 2.52
C ASP A 279 4.67 25.82 1.67
N GLU A 280 4.75 25.67 0.35
CA GLU A 280 3.90 26.35 -0.63
C GLU A 280 2.95 25.37 -1.33
N GLU A 281 1.86 25.90 -1.89
CA GLU A 281 0.96 25.09 -2.72
C GLU A 281 1.65 24.66 -4.02
N ALA A 282 1.34 23.44 -4.45
CA ALA A 282 1.98 22.89 -5.64
C ALA A 282 1.51 23.60 -6.91
N LEU A 283 2.47 23.98 -7.74
CA LEU A 283 2.25 24.61 -9.04
C LEU A 283 1.60 23.64 -10.02
N ASN A 284 0.66 24.15 -10.81
CA ASN A 284 -0.08 23.40 -11.82
C ASN A 284 0.46 23.70 -13.22
N SER A 285 0.44 22.69 -14.09
CA SER A 285 0.65 22.87 -15.53
C SER A 285 -0.62 22.51 -16.29
N SER A 286 -1.06 23.44 -17.15
CA SER A 286 -2.29 23.30 -17.94
C SER A 286 -2.04 23.13 -19.44
N ASN A 287 -0.79 23.27 -19.89
CA ASN A 287 -0.43 23.19 -21.30
C ASN A 287 0.69 22.17 -21.48
N PRO A 288 0.58 21.25 -22.48
CA PRO A 288 1.67 20.35 -22.81
C PRO A 288 2.78 21.09 -23.57
N GLY A 289 4.00 20.53 -23.53
CA GLY A 289 5.13 20.99 -24.33
C GLY A 289 6.21 21.76 -23.56
N ALA A 290 7.41 21.77 -24.14
CA ALA A 290 8.64 22.31 -23.58
C ALA A 290 8.59 23.81 -23.21
N GLU A 291 7.74 24.59 -23.86
CA GLU A 291 7.63 26.02 -23.57
C GLU A 291 6.99 26.29 -22.20
N PHE A 292 6.10 25.41 -21.75
CA PHE A 292 5.33 25.56 -20.51
C PHE A 292 5.88 24.73 -19.33
N GLY A 293 7.01 24.05 -19.55
CA GLY A 293 7.67 23.20 -18.57
C GLY A 293 8.66 23.93 -17.67
N LEU A 294 9.40 23.15 -16.89
CA LEU A 294 10.53 23.62 -16.08
C LEU A 294 11.81 23.56 -16.90
N LYS A 295 12.52 24.69 -16.99
CA LYS A 295 13.84 24.81 -17.61
C LYS A 295 14.86 25.18 -16.54
N LEU A 296 15.94 24.42 -16.45
CA LEU A 296 17.02 24.64 -15.50
C LEU A 296 18.36 24.69 -16.22
N ILE A 297 19.27 25.53 -15.71
CA ILE A 297 20.70 25.46 -16.03
C ILE A 297 21.44 25.21 -14.71
N LEU A 298 22.20 24.14 -14.69
CA LEU A 298 22.93 23.68 -13.51
C LEU A 298 24.44 23.76 -13.74
N ASP A 299 25.19 24.00 -12.67
CA ASP A 299 26.63 23.81 -12.60
C ASP A 299 26.96 22.70 -11.61
N ILE A 300 27.65 21.66 -12.08
CA ILE A 300 28.07 20.53 -11.25
C ILE A 300 29.51 20.66 -10.76
N SER A 301 30.32 21.61 -11.26
CA SER A 301 31.70 21.84 -10.83
C SER A 301 32.54 20.54 -10.73
N GLN A 302 32.64 19.82 -11.86
CA GLN A 302 33.28 18.50 -11.96
C GLN A 302 34.73 18.47 -11.43
N GLN A 303 35.45 19.59 -11.53
CA GLN A 303 36.82 19.74 -11.03
C GLN A 303 36.97 19.56 -9.52
N ASP A 304 35.88 19.68 -8.75
CA ASP A 304 35.88 19.56 -7.29
C ASP A 304 35.28 18.22 -6.81
N TYR A 305 35.27 17.21 -7.69
CA TYR A 305 34.76 15.88 -7.37
C TYR A 305 35.73 15.06 -6.53
N ILE A 306 35.18 14.22 -5.65
CA ILE A 306 35.96 13.25 -4.87
C ILE A 306 36.34 12.08 -5.81
N PRO A 307 37.64 11.89 -6.17
CA PRO A 307 38.03 11.00 -7.26
C PRO A 307 37.64 9.53 -7.08
N TYR A 308 37.66 9.05 -5.85
CA TYR A 308 37.45 7.62 -5.53
C TYR A 308 36.01 7.28 -5.12
N LEU A 309 35.16 8.30 -4.91
CA LEU A 309 33.76 8.11 -4.49
C LEU A 309 32.77 8.29 -5.65
N SER A 310 33.00 9.28 -6.52
CA SER A 310 32.04 9.75 -7.52
C SER A 310 32.57 9.59 -8.94
N SER A 311 32.43 8.40 -9.51
CA SER A 311 32.96 8.10 -10.85
C SER A 311 32.10 8.69 -11.98
N ALA A 312 30.81 8.86 -11.75
CA ALA A 312 29.87 9.40 -12.73
C ALA A 312 29.83 10.93 -12.65
N ALA A 313 30.15 11.60 -13.75
CA ALA A 313 30.04 13.06 -13.89
C ALA A 313 28.67 13.44 -14.48
N GLY A 314 27.90 14.19 -13.71
CA GLY A 314 26.53 14.58 -14.07
C GLY A 314 25.71 14.99 -12.84
N ALA A 315 24.44 15.31 -13.08
CA ALA A 315 23.45 15.51 -12.04
C ALA A 315 22.51 14.31 -11.94
N ARG A 316 22.06 13.98 -10.72
CA ARG A 316 20.97 13.03 -10.48
C ARG A 316 19.65 13.78 -10.47
N LEU A 317 18.67 13.26 -11.20
CA LEU A 317 17.34 13.83 -11.28
C LEU A 317 16.28 12.77 -10.96
N MET A 318 15.25 13.16 -10.21
CA MET A 318 14.10 12.30 -9.92
C MET A 318 12.80 13.11 -9.95
N LEU A 319 11.80 12.57 -10.64
CA LEU A 319 10.43 13.07 -10.60
C LEU A 319 9.63 12.23 -9.60
N HIS A 320 8.93 12.89 -8.69
CA HIS A 320 8.13 12.21 -7.67
C HIS A 320 6.91 13.03 -7.27
N GLN A 321 6.04 12.40 -6.48
CA GLN A 321 4.83 13.04 -5.97
C GLN A 321 5.17 14.16 -4.98
N GLN A 322 4.24 15.08 -4.79
CA GLN A 322 4.34 16.05 -3.70
C GLN A 322 4.38 15.32 -2.34
N LYS A 323 5.13 15.89 -1.40
CA LYS A 323 5.28 15.35 -0.03
C LYS A 323 5.79 13.90 0.03
N SER A 324 6.39 13.34 -1.02
CA SER A 324 7.09 12.05 -0.95
C SER A 324 8.60 12.25 -0.81
N PHE A 325 9.30 11.31 -0.16
CA PHE A 325 10.76 11.33 -0.07
C PHE A 325 11.41 10.88 -1.40
N PRO A 326 12.42 11.58 -1.93
CA PRO A 326 13.06 11.22 -3.20
C PRO A 326 14.13 10.14 -3.02
N PHE A 327 13.77 8.88 -3.29
CA PHE A 327 14.72 7.75 -3.29
C PHE A 327 15.54 7.69 -4.59
N LEU A 328 16.51 8.61 -4.70
CA LEU A 328 17.31 8.80 -5.92
C LEU A 328 18.07 7.56 -6.37
N LYS A 329 18.54 6.71 -5.45
CA LYS A 329 19.26 5.47 -5.82
C LYS A 329 18.36 4.46 -6.56
N ASP A 330 17.06 4.48 -6.28
CA ASP A 330 16.10 3.49 -6.79
C ASP A 330 15.42 3.97 -8.08
N GLN A 331 15.07 5.26 -8.16
CA GLN A 331 14.27 5.83 -9.26
C GLN A 331 14.92 7.02 -9.98
N GLY A 332 16.10 7.47 -9.54
CA GLY A 332 16.78 8.61 -10.16
C GLY A 332 17.42 8.26 -11.51
N ILE A 333 17.43 9.23 -12.41
CA ILE A 333 18.14 9.19 -13.70
C ILE A 333 19.34 10.15 -13.67
N TYR A 334 20.27 9.97 -14.61
CA TYR A 334 21.39 10.90 -14.80
C TYR A 334 21.06 11.91 -15.89
N ALA A 335 21.50 13.15 -15.69
CA ALA A 335 21.60 14.17 -16.72
C ALA A 335 23.07 14.43 -17.03
N MET A 336 23.39 14.43 -18.33
CA MET A 336 24.76 14.52 -18.85
C MET A 336 25.20 15.98 -18.93
N ALA A 337 26.44 16.25 -18.50
CA ALA A 337 27.08 17.56 -18.67
C ALA A 337 27.35 17.88 -20.15
N GLY A 338 27.30 19.16 -20.51
CA GLY A 338 27.47 19.65 -21.88
C GLY A 338 26.30 19.36 -22.82
N THR A 339 25.14 19.00 -22.28
CA THR A 339 23.93 18.67 -23.05
C THR A 339 22.68 19.36 -22.51
N GLU A 340 21.72 19.56 -23.40
CA GLU A 340 20.33 19.84 -23.08
C GLU A 340 19.55 18.51 -23.03
N THR A 341 19.13 18.12 -21.82
CA THR A 341 18.29 16.94 -21.61
C THR A 341 16.82 17.34 -21.56
N SER A 342 16.07 16.97 -22.58
CA SER A 342 14.62 17.16 -22.69
C SER A 342 13.86 15.92 -22.22
N ILE A 343 13.01 16.10 -21.20
CA ILE A 343 12.27 15.05 -20.49
C ILE A 343 10.78 15.30 -20.65
N GLY A 344 10.14 14.49 -21.51
CA GLY A 344 8.69 14.45 -21.63
C GLY A 344 8.10 13.52 -20.56
N VAL A 345 7.17 14.05 -19.75
CA VAL A 345 6.59 13.36 -18.59
C VAL A 345 5.16 12.90 -18.88
N LEU A 346 4.86 11.67 -18.47
CA LEU A 346 3.53 11.06 -18.40
C LEU A 346 3.30 10.56 -16.98
N VAL A 347 2.20 10.97 -16.35
CA VAL A 347 1.80 10.51 -15.02
C VAL A 347 1.00 9.20 -15.17
N ASP A 348 1.51 8.11 -14.61
CA ASP A 348 0.88 6.78 -14.62
C ASP A 348 0.37 6.48 -13.21
N GLU A 349 -0.95 6.53 -13.03
CA GLU A 349 -1.64 6.33 -11.75
C GLU A 349 -2.28 4.95 -11.70
N LEU A 350 -2.09 4.24 -10.58
CA LEU A 350 -2.74 2.98 -10.25
C LEU A 350 -3.56 3.18 -8.97
N GLU A 351 -4.87 3.01 -9.07
CA GLU A 351 -5.81 3.09 -7.95
C GLU A 351 -6.37 1.69 -7.67
N ARG A 352 -5.94 1.08 -6.56
CA ARG A 352 -6.40 -0.24 -6.11
C ARG A 352 -7.58 -0.11 -5.16
N MET A 353 -8.48 -1.10 -5.15
CA MET A 353 -9.68 -1.11 -4.30
C MET A 353 -9.40 -1.18 -2.79
N GLY A 354 -8.20 -1.63 -2.39
CA GLY A 354 -7.87 -1.85 -0.98
C GLY A 354 -8.53 -3.09 -0.37
N TYR A 355 -8.29 -3.30 0.93
CA TYR A 355 -8.81 -4.47 1.65
C TYR A 355 -10.36 -4.46 1.65
N PRO A 356 -11.04 -5.60 1.37
CA PRO A 356 -10.54 -6.97 1.22
C PRO A 356 -10.16 -7.41 -0.21
N TYR A 357 -10.23 -6.53 -1.20
CA TYR A 357 -9.96 -6.85 -2.61
C TYR A 357 -8.46 -6.94 -2.93
N SER A 358 -7.68 -6.00 -2.39
CA SER A 358 -6.23 -5.90 -2.61
C SER A 358 -5.54 -5.65 -1.27
N ASP A 359 -4.47 -6.39 -0.95
CA ASP A 359 -3.69 -6.16 0.27
C ASP A 359 -2.72 -4.98 0.06
N CYS A 360 -3.23 -3.77 0.29
CA CYS A 360 -2.48 -2.53 0.20
C CYS A 360 -2.86 -1.58 1.33
N THR A 361 -2.03 -0.58 1.56
CA THR A 361 -2.24 0.46 2.57
C THR A 361 -2.45 1.83 1.94
N ASN A 362 -3.29 2.66 2.56
CA ASN A 362 -3.48 4.05 2.11
C ASN A 362 -2.43 4.99 2.71
N ASN A 363 -2.14 4.85 4.01
CA ASN A 363 -1.29 5.77 4.77
C ASN A 363 -0.09 5.09 5.45
N GLY A 364 0.02 3.76 5.39
CA GLY A 364 1.07 3.00 6.07
C GLY A 364 0.85 2.80 7.57
N SER A 365 -0.29 3.19 8.13
CA SER A 365 -0.56 3.09 9.58
C SER A 365 -0.82 1.66 10.08
N ASP A 366 -1.20 0.76 9.18
CA ASP A 366 -1.40 -0.68 9.43
C ASP A 366 -0.12 -1.50 9.27
N VAL A 367 0.99 -0.86 8.91
CA VAL A 367 2.30 -1.50 8.76
C VAL A 367 2.99 -1.57 10.12
N PRO A 368 3.49 -2.74 10.55
CA PRO A 368 4.11 -2.90 11.88
C PRO A 368 5.46 -2.18 12.00
N VAL A 369 6.12 -1.89 10.88
CA VAL A 369 7.43 -1.21 10.83
C VAL A 369 7.24 0.30 10.98
N LYS A 370 7.88 0.90 12.00
CA LYS A 370 7.92 2.35 12.18
C LYS A 370 8.65 3.02 11.00
N ASN A 371 8.00 3.97 10.33
CA ASN A 371 8.60 4.74 9.24
C ASN A 371 9.60 5.79 9.78
N LEU A 372 10.90 5.59 9.53
CA LEU A 372 11.95 6.52 9.96
C LEU A 372 11.98 7.81 9.14
N TYR A 373 11.39 7.82 7.93
CA TYR A 373 11.33 9.01 7.07
C TYR A 373 10.19 9.96 7.46
N SER A 374 9.37 9.60 8.45
CA SER A 374 8.34 10.48 9.02
C SER A 374 8.91 11.79 9.58
N GLN A 375 10.19 11.82 9.96
CA GLN A 375 10.89 13.04 10.39
C GLN A 375 10.94 14.15 9.32
N TYR A 376 10.78 13.79 8.04
CA TYR A 376 10.70 14.73 6.92
C TYR A 376 9.26 15.12 6.57
N ASN A 377 8.27 14.71 7.38
CA ASN A 377 6.84 14.91 7.12
C ASN A 377 6.37 14.36 5.77
N THR A 378 7.03 13.31 5.26
CA THR A 378 6.70 12.70 3.97
C THR A 378 5.64 11.60 4.07
N SER A 379 4.90 11.38 2.99
CA SER A 379 3.96 10.28 2.84
C SER A 379 4.63 8.90 2.89
N TYR A 380 3.83 7.88 3.19
CA TYR A 380 4.30 6.50 3.17
C TYR A 380 4.69 6.08 1.75
N SER A 381 5.76 5.30 1.66
CA SER A 381 6.14 4.58 0.44
C SER A 381 6.72 3.23 0.80
N ILE A 382 6.63 2.28 -0.13
CA ILE A 382 7.20 0.95 0.04
C ILE A 382 8.72 1.00 0.30
N GLN A 383 9.44 1.91 -0.37
CA GLN A 383 10.89 2.08 -0.19
C GLN A 383 11.24 2.60 1.20
N ALA A 384 10.46 3.54 1.75
CA ALA A 384 10.64 4.02 3.11
C ALA A 384 10.47 2.88 4.14
N CYS A 385 9.49 1.98 3.93
CA CYS A 385 9.27 0.84 4.81
C CYS A 385 10.44 -0.17 4.75
N LEU A 386 10.87 -0.56 3.55
CA LEU A 386 11.96 -1.53 3.37
C LEU A 386 13.27 -1.03 3.98
N ARG A 387 13.60 0.25 3.79
CA ARG A 387 14.81 0.88 4.36
C ARG A 387 14.71 1.05 5.87
N SER A 388 13.53 1.41 6.40
CA SER A 388 13.29 1.50 7.85
C SER A 388 13.40 0.13 8.52
N CYS A 389 12.85 -0.92 7.91
CA CYS A 389 12.96 -2.30 8.40
C CYS A 389 14.41 -2.77 8.43
N PHE A 390 15.16 -2.55 7.34
CA PHE A 390 16.57 -2.91 7.28
C PHE A 390 17.40 -2.17 8.35
N GLN A 391 17.13 -0.88 8.57
CA GLN A 391 17.80 -0.10 9.60
C GLN A 391 17.46 -0.61 11.01
N ASN A 392 16.21 -0.96 11.28
CA ASN A 392 15.82 -1.55 12.57
C ASN A 392 16.54 -2.88 12.83
N HIS A 393 16.59 -3.78 11.84
CA HIS A 393 17.36 -5.03 11.98
C HIS A 393 18.86 -4.77 12.20
N MET A 394 19.43 -3.75 11.55
CA MET A 394 20.82 -3.37 11.76
C MET A 394 21.07 -2.90 13.18
N ILE A 395 20.16 -2.10 13.75
CA ILE A 395 20.25 -1.63 15.14
C ILE A 395 20.10 -2.81 16.11
N GLU A 396 19.12 -3.70 15.90
CA GLU A 396 18.86 -4.85 16.78
C GLU A 396 20.00 -5.89 16.78
N ILE A 397 20.60 -6.14 15.61
CA ILE A 397 21.59 -7.21 15.44
C ILE A 397 23.03 -6.69 15.62
N CYS A 398 23.34 -5.51 15.06
CA CYS A 398 24.69 -4.95 15.08
C CYS A 398 24.91 -3.94 16.21
N GLY A 399 23.85 -3.41 16.84
CA GLY A 399 23.95 -2.43 17.93
C GLY A 399 24.18 -0.97 17.50
N CYS A 400 24.25 -0.69 16.20
CA CYS A 400 24.42 0.65 15.64
C CYS A 400 23.66 0.77 14.31
N GLY A 401 23.34 1.98 13.87
CA GLY A 401 22.62 2.18 12.60
C GLY A 401 23.54 2.62 11.45
N HIS A 402 23.18 2.26 10.22
CA HIS A 402 23.96 2.61 9.04
C HIS A 402 23.80 4.10 8.68
N TYR A 403 24.89 4.74 8.26
CA TYR A 403 24.94 6.14 7.83
C TYR A 403 23.95 6.51 6.72
N MET A 404 23.75 5.60 5.76
CA MET A 404 22.91 5.84 4.58
C MET A 404 21.40 5.88 4.87
N PHE A 405 20.97 5.64 6.09
CA PHE A 405 19.56 5.66 6.48
C PHE A 405 19.35 6.57 7.69
N PRO A 406 18.17 7.21 7.81
CA PRO A 406 17.81 7.95 9.03
C PRO A 406 17.93 7.09 10.28
N LEU A 407 18.24 7.72 11.41
CA LEU A 407 18.32 7.06 12.72
C LEU A 407 17.12 7.41 13.60
N PRO A 408 16.63 6.45 14.41
CA PRO A 408 15.80 6.77 15.57
C PRO A 408 16.54 7.62 16.60
N GLU A 409 15.80 8.34 17.44
CA GLU A 409 16.35 9.09 18.57
C GLU A 409 17.10 8.17 19.56
N GLY A 410 18.29 8.60 20.01
CA GLY A 410 19.09 7.88 20.99
C GLY A 410 20.00 6.78 20.43
N VAL A 411 20.05 6.58 19.11
CA VAL A 411 20.95 5.64 18.43
C VAL A 411 22.04 6.41 17.69
N ASN A 412 23.28 5.90 17.72
CA ASN A 412 24.42 6.47 17.00
C ASN A 412 24.71 5.71 15.70
N TYR A 413 25.34 6.39 14.75
CA TYR A 413 25.79 5.74 13.52
C TYR A 413 26.97 4.80 13.77
N CYS A 414 27.04 3.73 12.99
CA CYS A 414 28.19 2.82 12.97
C CYS A 414 29.47 3.54 12.51
N ASN A 415 30.58 3.23 13.17
CA ASN A 415 31.92 3.67 12.79
C ASN A 415 32.96 2.63 13.24
N ASN A 416 34.19 2.74 12.73
CA ASN A 416 35.23 1.73 12.94
C ASN A 416 35.81 1.74 14.36
N GLU A 417 35.73 2.86 15.09
CA GLU A 417 36.30 2.97 16.45
C GLU A 417 35.34 2.40 17.49
N ASP A 418 34.07 2.83 17.46
CA ASP A 418 33.07 2.38 18.43
C ASP A 418 32.56 0.96 18.12
N ASN A 419 32.48 0.60 16.83
CA ASN A 419 31.90 -0.65 16.37
C ASN A 419 32.78 -1.34 15.29
N PRO A 420 33.99 -1.85 15.61
CA PRO A 420 34.92 -2.39 14.61
C PRO A 420 34.34 -3.49 13.69
N GLY A 421 33.34 -4.24 14.17
CA GLY A 421 32.65 -5.30 13.43
C GLY A 421 31.50 -4.85 12.53
N TRP A 422 31.19 -3.55 12.44
CA TRP A 422 29.99 -3.06 11.76
C TRP A 422 29.96 -3.43 10.27
N ALA A 423 31.11 -3.37 9.58
CA ALA A 423 31.19 -3.65 8.15
C ALA A 423 30.92 -5.14 7.85
N TYR A 424 31.41 -6.04 8.70
CA TYR A 424 31.08 -7.46 8.65
C TYR A 424 29.59 -7.71 8.90
N CYS A 425 29.03 -7.07 9.93
CA CYS A 425 27.62 -7.22 10.29
C CYS A 425 26.70 -6.71 9.18
N TYR A 426 26.98 -5.51 8.65
CA TYR A 426 26.27 -4.91 7.52
C TYR A 426 26.31 -5.81 6.28
N SER A 427 27.49 -6.31 5.91
CA SER A 427 27.67 -7.22 4.77
C SER A 427 26.89 -8.53 4.94
N SER A 428 26.90 -9.08 6.15
CA SER A 428 26.16 -10.30 6.51
C SER A 428 24.64 -10.09 6.45
N LEU A 429 24.15 -8.95 6.96
CA LEU A 429 22.73 -8.60 6.88
C LEU A 429 22.29 -8.34 5.44
N ARG A 430 23.09 -7.62 4.66
CA ARG A 430 22.78 -7.28 3.27
C ARG A 430 22.70 -8.51 2.37
N SER A 431 23.54 -9.52 2.64
CA SER A 431 23.56 -10.79 1.90
C SER A 431 22.49 -11.79 2.37
N SER A 432 21.88 -11.57 3.55
CA SER A 432 20.84 -12.46 4.09
C SER A 432 19.49 -12.31 3.36
N ILE A 433 19.12 -13.34 2.60
CA ILE A 433 17.82 -13.44 1.93
C ILE A 433 16.68 -13.51 2.95
N ARG A 434 16.88 -14.23 4.06
CA ARG A 434 15.87 -14.36 5.12
C ARG A 434 15.49 -13.01 5.70
N GLN A 435 16.46 -12.16 6.01
CA GLN A 435 16.19 -10.83 6.58
C GLN A 435 15.47 -9.92 5.57
N ARG A 436 15.84 -10.02 4.28
CA ARG A 436 15.16 -9.30 3.21
C ARG A 436 13.69 -9.73 3.09
N GLN A 437 13.41 -11.03 3.16
CA GLN A 437 12.05 -11.56 3.06
C GLN A 437 11.18 -11.10 4.22
N ILE A 438 11.69 -11.09 5.45
CA ILE A 438 10.97 -10.58 6.63
C ILE A 438 10.49 -9.13 6.41
N CYS A 439 11.35 -8.28 5.84
CA CYS A 439 10.98 -6.90 5.53
C CYS A 439 9.95 -6.80 4.40
N ILE A 440 10.06 -7.64 3.36
CA ILE A 440 9.08 -7.67 2.26
C ILE A 440 7.71 -8.11 2.77
N ASP A 441 7.65 -9.15 3.60
CA ASP A 441 6.39 -9.67 4.15
C ASP A 441 5.75 -8.72 5.18
N SER A 442 6.56 -7.88 5.84
CA SER A 442 6.08 -6.91 6.83
C SER A 442 5.59 -5.61 6.21
N CYS A 443 6.11 -5.25 5.02
CA CYS A 443 5.76 -4.01 4.33
C CYS A 443 4.62 -4.24 3.34
N LYS A 444 3.75 -3.24 3.18
CA LYS A 444 2.62 -3.30 2.24
C LYS A 444 2.79 -2.27 1.13
N GLU A 445 2.31 -2.59 -0.06
CA GLU A 445 2.26 -1.63 -1.17
C GLU A 445 1.17 -0.57 -0.93
N THR A 446 1.30 0.60 -1.56
CA THR A 446 0.26 1.63 -1.49
C THR A 446 -0.91 1.30 -2.40
N CYS A 447 -2.13 1.64 -1.97
CA CYS A 447 -3.31 1.46 -2.83
C CYS A 447 -3.34 2.46 -3.98
N ASN A 448 -2.85 3.68 -3.73
CA ASN A 448 -2.63 4.68 -4.75
C ASN A 448 -1.14 4.74 -5.04
N ASP A 449 -0.76 4.33 -6.24
CA ASP A 449 0.60 4.45 -6.73
C ASP A 449 0.62 5.43 -7.91
N THR A 450 1.62 6.31 -7.94
CA THR A 450 1.81 7.25 -9.06
C THR A 450 3.25 7.18 -9.48
N GLN A 451 3.45 6.81 -10.73
CA GLN A 451 4.75 6.71 -11.37
C GLN A 451 4.87 7.75 -12.47
N TYR A 452 6.08 8.29 -12.64
CA TYR A 452 6.36 9.27 -13.69
C TYR A 452 7.12 8.58 -14.81
N LYS A 453 6.41 8.24 -15.89
CA LYS A 453 7.04 7.71 -17.09
C LYS A 453 7.70 8.85 -17.85
N MET A 454 8.99 8.68 -18.11
CA MET A 454 9.83 9.70 -18.74
C MET A 454 10.26 9.22 -20.12
N THR A 455 10.15 10.11 -21.11
CA THR A 455 10.80 9.95 -22.41
C THR A 455 11.92 10.98 -22.50
N ILE A 456 13.16 10.49 -22.62
CA ILE A 456 14.36 11.31 -22.54
C ILE A 456 14.95 11.47 -23.93
N SER A 457 15.28 12.70 -24.28
CA SER A 457 16.03 13.06 -25.50
C SER A 457 17.11 14.08 -25.12
N MET A 458 18.25 14.02 -25.79
CA MET A 458 19.41 14.85 -25.47
C MET A 458 19.99 15.46 -26.75
N ALA A 459 20.49 16.69 -26.63
CA ALA A 459 21.25 17.37 -27.67
C ALA A 459 22.41 18.14 -27.04
N ASP A 460 23.48 18.35 -27.80
CA ASP A 460 24.62 19.14 -27.35
C ASP A 460 24.21 20.59 -27.03
N TRP A 461 24.62 21.08 -25.87
CA TRP A 461 24.39 22.47 -25.46
C TRP A 461 25.53 22.96 -24.56
N PRO A 462 26.10 24.16 -24.82
CA PRO A 462 25.76 25.12 -25.88
C PRO A 462 26.29 24.72 -27.26
N SER A 463 25.82 25.41 -28.30
CA SER A 463 26.39 25.33 -29.66
C SER A 463 27.72 26.10 -29.74
N GLU A 464 28.60 25.75 -30.69
CA GLU A 464 29.89 26.42 -30.90
C GLU A 464 29.76 27.94 -31.05
N ALA A 465 28.72 28.43 -31.73
CA ALA A 465 28.48 29.86 -31.92
C ALA A 465 27.96 30.58 -30.66
N SER A 466 27.41 29.83 -29.71
CA SER A 466 26.81 30.37 -28.48
C SER A 466 27.65 30.18 -27.23
N GLU A 467 28.65 29.32 -27.31
CA GLU A 467 29.46 28.87 -26.19
C GLU A 467 30.08 30.04 -25.43
N ASP A 468 30.81 30.91 -26.14
CA ASP A 468 31.53 32.04 -25.57
C ASP A 468 30.62 32.99 -24.76
N TRP A 469 29.51 33.43 -25.36
CA TRP A 469 28.65 34.43 -24.73
C TRP A 469 27.81 33.84 -23.61
N ILE A 470 27.34 32.59 -23.74
CA ILE A 470 26.59 31.90 -22.68
C ILE A 470 27.47 31.72 -21.45
N PHE A 471 28.69 31.21 -21.62
CA PHE A 471 29.61 31.05 -20.50
C PHE A 471 30.01 32.38 -19.88
N HIS A 472 30.21 33.41 -20.68
CA HIS A 472 30.50 34.74 -20.16
C HIS A 472 29.39 35.26 -19.26
N ILE A 473 28.12 35.17 -19.68
CA ILE A 473 26.97 35.63 -18.88
C ILE A 473 26.83 34.79 -17.61
N LEU A 474 26.83 33.46 -17.75
CA LEU A 474 26.65 32.57 -16.60
C LEU A 474 27.77 32.70 -15.56
N SER A 475 29.02 32.91 -16.00
CA SER A 475 30.15 33.15 -15.09
C SER A 475 30.01 34.45 -14.31
N TYR A 476 29.52 35.50 -14.99
CA TYR A 476 29.26 36.80 -14.38
C TYR A 476 28.12 36.74 -13.36
N GLU A 477 27.03 36.03 -13.69
CA GLU A 477 25.87 35.87 -12.78
C GLU A 477 26.22 35.09 -11.51
N ARG A 478 27.13 34.10 -11.60
CA ARG A 478 27.53 33.28 -10.44
C ARG A 478 28.44 34.04 -9.47
N ASP A 479 29.58 34.54 -9.94
CA ASP A 479 30.65 35.02 -9.04
C ASP A 479 30.89 36.54 -9.13
N MET A 480 30.11 37.29 -9.94
CA MET A 480 30.38 38.71 -10.25
C MET A 480 31.84 38.96 -10.70
N SER A 481 32.56 37.91 -11.15
CA SER A 481 33.99 37.94 -11.43
C SER A 481 34.30 37.16 -12.71
N THR A 482 35.28 37.63 -13.47
CA THR A 482 35.75 36.99 -14.71
C THR A 482 36.77 35.87 -14.46
N ASN A 483 37.07 35.56 -13.19
CA ASN A 483 38.18 34.66 -12.84
C ASN A 483 37.81 33.18 -12.92
N VAL A 484 36.52 32.84 -12.93
CA VAL A 484 36.10 31.45 -13.03
C VAL A 484 35.43 31.21 -14.38
N THR A 485 36.12 30.44 -15.21
CA THR A 485 35.60 29.99 -16.50
C THR A 485 34.70 28.78 -16.26
N LEU A 486 33.40 28.93 -16.50
CA LEU A 486 32.53 27.78 -16.67
C LEU A 486 33.02 26.97 -17.87
N ASP A 487 33.05 25.66 -17.71
CA ASP A 487 33.42 24.71 -18.77
C ASP A 487 32.18 23.95 -19.24
N ARG A 488 32.18 23.50 -20.48
CA ARG A 488 31.14 22.65 -21.07
C ARG A 488 30.92 21.38 -20.26
N ASN A 489 31.98 20.84 -19.66
CA ASN A 489 31.91 19.65 -18.82
C ASN A 489 31.27 19.91 -17.43
N GLY A 490 31.08 21.18 -17.05
CA GLY A 490 30.49 21.58 -15.77
C GLY A 490 29.01 21.95 -15.84
N ILE A 491 28.46 22.22 -17.02
CA ILE A 491 27.10 22.76 -17.16
C ILE A 491 26.10 21.71 -17.67
N ILE A 492 24.86 21.79 -17.19
CA ILE A 492 23.75 20.94 -17.65
C ILE A 492 22.54 21.81 -17.91
N LYS A 493 21.88 21.65 -19.07
CA LYS A 493 20.57 22.24 -19.32
C LYS A 493 19.49 21.16 -19.23
N LEU A 494 18.45 21.42 -18.45
CA LEU A 494 17.31 20.53 -18.28
C LEU A 494 16.05 21.20 -18.79
N ASN A 495 15.20 20.41 -19.44
CA ASN A 495 13.89 20.84 -19.91
C ASN A 495 12.87 19.74 -19.61
N ILE A 496 11.95 19.99 -18.67
CA ILE A 496 11.01 18.99 -18.15
C ILE A 496 9.59 19.48 -18.40
N TYR A 497 8.80 18.71 -19.14
CA TYR A 497 7.47 19.13 -19.56
C TYR A 497 6.50 17.97 -19.69
N PHE A 498 5.20 18.24 -19.67
CA PHE A 498 4.18 17.23 -19.93
C PHE A 498 4.06 16.93 -21.43
N GLN A 499 3.88 15.65 -21.76
CA GLN A 499 3.57 15.17 -23.11
C GLN A 499 2.14 15.54 -23.52
N GLU A 500 1.77 15.27 -24.78
CA GLU A 500 0.42 15.48 -25.32
C GLU A 500 -0.66 14.81 -24.45
N TYR A 501 -0.46 13.54 -24.10
CA TYR A 501 -1.20 12.87 -23.04
C TYR A 501 -0.37 12.96 -21.77
N ASN A 502 -0.87 13.65 -20.74
CA ASN A 502 -0.13 13.86 -19.51
C ASN A 502 -0.52 12.89 -18.39
N TYR A 503 -1.61 12.15 -18.52
CA TYR A 503 -2.01 11.13 -17.55
C TYR A 503 -2.50 9.82 -18.18
N ARG A 504 -2.27 8.74 -17.45
CA ARG A 504 -2.83 7.41 -17.64
C ARG A 504 -3.23 6.89 -16.28
N THR A 505 -4.52 6.71 -16.04
CA THR A 505 -5.05 6.19 -14.77
C THR A 505 -5.62 4.79 -14.99
N ILE A 506 -5.18 3.83 -14.19
CA ILE A 506 -5.71 2.48 -14.11
C ILE A 506 -6.41 2.35 -12.76
N SER A 507 -7.74 2.28 -12.75
CA SER A 507 -8.51 2.15 -11.52
C SER A 507 -9.22 0.80 -11.44
N GLU A 508 -9.15 0.18 -10.27
CA GLU A 508 -9.85 -1.05 -9.95
C GLU A 508 -11.24 -0.74 -9.38
N SER A 509 -12.23 -1.56 -9.76
CA SER A 509 -13.59 -1.51 -9.23
C SER A 509 -14.07 -2.93 -8.90
N ALA A 510 -14.98 -3.08 -7.94
CA ALA A 510 -15.50 -4.39 -7.58
C ALA A 510 -16.28 -5.02 -8.74
N ALA A 511 -15.85 -6.20 -9.21
CA ALA A 511 -16.49 -6.89 -10.33
C ALA A 511 -17.92 -7.32 -10.00
N THR A 512 -18.15 -7.72 -8.74
CA THR A 512 -19.44 -8.15 -8.22
C THR A 512 -19.80 -7.36 -6.98
N THR A 513 -20.86 -6.55 -7.07
CA THR A 513 -21.39 -5.79 -5.94
C THR A 513 -22.39 -6.62 -5.13
N ILE A 514 -22.69 -6.18 -3.90
CA ILE A 514 -23.74 -6.80 -3.09
C ILE A 514 -25.11 -6.75 -3.78
N VAL A 515 -25.37 -5.69 -4.54
CA VAL A 515 -26.60 -5.53 -5.33
C VAL A 515 -26.66 -6.59 -6.43
N TRP A 516 -25.55 -6.84 -7.12
CA TRP A 516 -25.45 -7.92 -8.11
C TRP A 516 -25.72 -9.29 -7.49
N LEU A 517 -25.15 -9.56 -6.30
CA LEU A 517 -25.37 -10.83 -5.60
C LEU A 517 -26.85 -11.03 -5.25
N LEU A 518 -27.47 -10.04 -4.59
CA LEU A 518 -28.88 -10.13 -4.18
C LEU A 518 -29.83 -10.23 -5.39
N SER A 519 -29.58 -9.45 -6.44
CA SER A 519 -30.35 -9.51 -7.68
C SER A 519 -30.23 -10.89 -8.35
N SER A 520 -29.03 -11.48 -8.35
CA SER A 520 -28.78 -12.78 -8.98
C SER A 520 -29.38 -13.94 -8.17
N LEU A 521 -29.23 -13.92 -6.84
CA LEU A 521 -29.84 -14.91 -5.94
C LEU A 521 -31.37 -14.89 -6.06
N GLY A 522 -31.97 -13.69 -6.04
CA GLY A 522 -33.41 -13.49 -6.21
C GLY A 522 -33.89 -13.92 -7.60
N GLY A 523 -33.14 -13.60 -8.66
CA GLY A 523 -33.44 -14.04 -10.03
C GLY A 523 -33.47 -15.56 -10.17
N GLN A 524 -32.48 -16.27 -9.64
CA GLN A 524 -32.45 -17.74 -9.66
C GLN A 524 -33.57 -18.36 -8.82
N PHE A 525 -33.87 -17.80 -7.65
CA PHE A 525 -35.00 -18.25 -6.83
C PHE A 525 -36.34 -18.09 -7.54
N GLY A 526 -36.55 -16.96 -8.20
CA GLY A 526 -37.74 -16.68 -8.99
C GLY A 526 -37.88 -17.62 -10.17
N PHE A 527 -36.80 -17.83 -10.93
CA PHE A 527 -36.81 -18.70 -12.11
C PHE A 527 -37.07 -20.18 -11.78
N TRP A 528 -36.34 -20.76 -10.82
CA TRP A 528 -36.41 -22.20 -10.53
C TRP A 528 -37.58 -22.59 -9.62
N MET A 529 -37.92 -21.76 -8.63
CA MET A 529 -38.91 -22.09 -7.60
C MET A 529 -40.23 -21.32 -7.75
N GLY A 530 -40.31 -20.36 -8.68
CA GLY A 530 -41.45 -19.43 -8.78
C GLY A 530 -41.54 -18.48 -7.58
N GLY A 531 -40.43 -18.31 -6.86
CA GLY A 531 -40.38 -17.55 -5.63
C GLY A 531 -40.43 -16.04 -5.87
N SER A 532 -41.21 -15.33 -5.08
CA SER A 532 -41.24 -13.86 -5.09
C SER A 532 -40.85 -13.33 -3.71
N VAL A 533 -40.73 -12.01 -3.57
CA VAL A 533 -40.52 -11.35 -2.27
C VAL A 533 -41.62 -11.71 -1.27
N LEU A 534 -42.85 -11.95 -1.73
CA LEU A 534 -43.95 -12.41 -0.87
C LEU A 534 -43.64 -13.75 -0.21
N CYS A 535 -42.95 -14.66 -0.91
CA CYS A 535 -42.54 -15.96 -0.34
C CYS A 535 -41.56 -15.79 0.83
N LEU A 536 -40.69 -14.77 0.80
CA LEU A 536 -39.76 -14.50 1.90
C LEU A 536 -40.50 -13.96 3.14
N ILE A 537 -41.52 -13.14 2.92
CA ILE A 537 -42.39 -12.63 4.00
C ILE A 537 -43.18 -13.80 4.62
N GLU A 538 -43.79 -14.65 3.78
CA GLU A 538 -44.50 -15.87 4.21
C GLU A 538 -43.58 -16.81 5.01
N PHE A 539 -42.34 -17.00 4.57
CA PHE A 539 -41.34 -17.79 5.29
C PHE A 539 -40.93 -17.16 6.63
N GLY A 540 -40.81 -15.83 6.68
CA GLY A 540 -40.55 -15.08 7.91
C GLY A 540 -41.68 -15.23 8.94
N GLU A 541 -42.94 -15.17 8.50
CA GLU A 541 -44.11 -15.42 9.37
C GLU A 541 -44.03 -16.82 10.01
N ILE A 542 -43.64 -17.83 9.24
CA ILE A 542 -43.51 -19.21 9.74
C ILE A 542 -42.39 -19.37 10.76
N ILE A 543 -41.25 -18.70 10.56
CA ILE A 543 -40.17 -18.74 11.54
C ILE A 543 -40.65 -18.14 12.86
N ILE A 544 -41.36 -17.01 12.81
CA ILE A 544 -41.91 -16.34 14.01
C ILE A 544 -42.91 -17.25 14.71
N ASP A 545 -43.86 -17.83 13.97
CA ASP A 545 -44.87 -18.74 14.52
C ASP A 545 -44.23 -20.02 15.10
N SER A 546 -43.20 -20.57 14.44
CA SER A 546 -42.44 -21.73 14.91
C SER A 546 -41.65 -21.43 16.19
N LEU A 547 -40.96 -20.28 16.26
CA LEU A 547 -40.28 -19.82 17.47
C LEU A 547 -41.27 -19.65 18.62
N TRP A 548 -42.45 -19.11 18.37
CA TRP A 548 -43.49 -18.97 19.39
C TRP A 548 -43.97 -20.33 19.92
N ILE A 549 -44.19 -21.31 19.03
CA ILE A 549 -44.54 -22.68 19.41
C ILE A 549 -43.43 -23.33 20.25
N THR A 550 -42.15 -23.17 19.87
CA THR A 550 -41.02 -23.68 20.68
C THR A 550 -40.99 -23.05 22.08
N ILE A 551 -41.22 -21.75 22.19
CA ILE A 551 -41.26 -21.03 23.48
C ILE A 551 -42.42 -21.54 24.34
N ILE A 552 -43.61 -21.73 23.78
CA ILE A 552 -44.76 -22.29 24.50
C ILE A 552 -44.48 -23.71 25.00
N HIS A 553 -43.85 -24.55 24.17
CA HIS A 553 -43.47 -25.92 24.54
C HIS A 553 -42.40 -25.94 25.65
N VAL A 554 -41.41 -25.05 25.60
CA VAL A 554 -40.39 -24.92 26.65
C VAL A 554 -41.00 -24.43 27.96
N ILE A 555 -41.93 -23.46 27.91
CA ILE A 555 -42.65 -22.97 29.09
C ILE A 555 -43.55 -24.07 29.68
N SER A 556 -44.24 -24.86 28.85
CA SER A 556 -45.08 -25.97 29.32
C SER A 556 -44.24 -27.10 29.92
N TRP A 557 -43.06 -27.39 29.35
CA TRP A 557 -42.10 -28.35 29.88
C TRP A 557 -41.50 -27.90 31.22
N CYS A 558 -41.14 -26.62 31.35
CA CYS A 558 -40.67 -26.03 32.61
C CYS A 558 -41.77 -26.03 33.70
N LYS A 559 -43.03 -25.82 33.34
CA LYS A 559 -44.18 -25.98 34.27
C LYS A 559 -44.38 -27.44 34.67
N GLY A 560 -44.25 -28.38 33.72
CA GLY A 560 -44.32 -29.83 33.99
C GLY A 560 -43.19 -30.34 34.90
N LEU A 561 -41.98 -29.78 34.79
CA LEU A 561 -40.86 -30.07 35.69
C LEU A 561 -41.11 -29.55 37.11
N LYS A 562 -41.71 -28.36 37.26
CA LYS A 562 -42.14 -27.82 38.57
C LYS A 562 -43.24 -28.68 39.20
N GLN A 563 -44.17 -29.19 38.39
CA GLN A 563 -45.29 -30.02 38.86
C GLN A 563 -44.83 -31.43 39.28
N LYS A 564 -43.87 -32.05 38.57
CA LYS A 564 -43.24 -33.32 38.98
C LYS A 564 -42.39 -33.18 40.26
N ARG A 565 -41.75 -32.03 40.48
CA ARG A 565 -41.05 -31.73 41.74
C ARG A 565 -42.02 -31.58 42.92
N ALA A 566 -43.21 -31.01 42.69
CA ALA A 566 -44.25 -30.89 43.70
C ALA A 566 -44.95 -32.23 44.04
N GLN A 567 -45.07 -33.14 43.06
CA GLN A 567 -45.68 -34.47 43.26
C GLN A 567 -44.77 -35.51 43.92
N ALA A 568 -43.44 -35.33 43.88
CA ALA A 568 -42.49 -36.21 44.57
C ALA A 568 -42.41 -35.96 46.10
N GLN A 569 -43.17 -35.00 46.64
CA GLN A 569 -43.01 -34.50 48.01
C GLN A 569 -44.24 -34.69 48.92
N TYR A 570 -45.15 -35.63 48.63
CA TYR A 570 -46.22 -36.02 49.57
C TYR A 570 -46.46 -37.55 49.58
N PRO A 571 -46.30 -38.22 50.74
CA PRO A 571 -46.80 -39.58 50.95
C PRO A 571 -48.32 -39.57 51.23
N ASN A 572 -48.96 -40.70 50.90
CA ASN A 572 -50.40 -40.96 50.96
C ASN A 572 -51.08 -40.56 52.30
N ALA A 573 -52.18 -39.82 52.21
CA ALA A 573 -53.29 -39.85 53.17
C ALA A 573 -54.61 -39.54 52.42
N PRO A 574 -55.72 -40.26 52.65
CA PRO A 574 -56.97 -40.03 51.93
C PRO A 574 -57.76 -38.88 52.60
N PRO A 575 -58.40 -37.97 51.84
CA PRO A 575 -59.32 -37.01 52.42
C PRO A 575 -60.75 -37.54 52.53
N THR A 576 -61.42 -37.02 53.54
CA THR A 576 -62.70 -37.38 54.16
C THR A 576 -63.95 -36.91 53.40
N VAL A 577 -65.09 -37.51 53.74
CA VAL A 577 -66.44 -37.50 53.11
C VAL A 577 -67.12 -36.11 52.97
N SER A 578 -66.48 -34.99 53.31
CA SER A 578 -67.13 -33.66 53.36
C SER A 578 -66.90 -32.74 52.15
N GLU A 579 -66.22 -33.18 51.09
CA GLU A 579 -66.03 -32.37 49.86
C GLU A 579 -66.76 -32.93 48.62
N LEU A 580 -67.57 -33.99 48.76
CA LEU A 580 -68.25 -34.64 47.63
C LEU A 580 -69.66 -34.07 47.31
N VAL A 581 -70.12 -33.02 48.00
CA VAL A 581 -71.54 -32.60 47.93
C VAL A 581 -71.78 -31.28 47.18
N GLU A 582 -70.76 -30.49 46.86
CA GLU A 582 -70.97 -29.19 46.17
C GLU A 582 -70.81 -29.25 44.63
N ALA A 583 -70.56 -30.43 44.07
CA ALA A 583 -70.37 -30.61 42.62
C ALA A 583 -71.58 -31.24 41.89
N HIS A 584 -72.71 -31.47 42.56
CA HIS A 584 -73.92 -32.06 41.94
C HIS A 584 -75.20 -31.41 42.47
N THR A 585 -75.57 -30.24 41.96
CA THR A 585 -76.93 -29.63 41.91
C THR A 585 -76.73 -28.25 41.24
N ASN A 586 -77.37 -27.81 40.16
CA ASN A 586 -78.69 -28.07 39.63
C ASN A 586 -78.72 -27.91 38.09
N LEU A 587 -79.42 -28.84 37.45
CA LEU A 587 -79.99 -28.76 36.11
C LEU A 587 -81.43 -28.22 36.22
N GLY A 588 -81.84 -27.35 35.28
CA GLY A 588 -83.15 -27.46 34.60
C GLY A 588 -84.41 -26.73 35.13
N PHE A 589 -84.83 -25.73 34.32
CA PHE A 589 -86.17 -25.54 33.69
C PHE A 589 -87.45 -25.04 34.43
N GLN A 590 -88.27 -24.34 33.60
CA GLN A 590 -89.71 -23.94 33.67
C GLN A 590 -90.08 -22.63 34.41
N HIS A 591 -91.13 -21.84 34.09
CA HIS A 591 -92.02 -21.56 32.93
C HIS A 591 -92.88 -20.30 33.30
N GLU A 592 -93.30 -19.49 32.31
CA GLU A 592 -94.56 -18.70 32.13
C GLU A 592 -95.36 -17.99 33.28
N ASP A 593 -95.65 -16.70 33.00
CA ASP A 593 -96.96 -15.98 32.98
C ASP A 593 -97.59 -15.13 34.11
N THR A 594 -98.08 -13.96 33.63
CA THR A 594 -99.22 -13.09 34.02
C THR A 594 -99.15 -12.01 35.13
N GLY A 595 -99.23 -10.73 34.68
CA GLY A 595 -100.41 -9.86 34.90
C GLY A 595 -100.31 -8.61 35.82
N ALA A 596 -100.39 -7.40 35.25
CA ALA A 596 -101.38 -6.32 35.58
C ALA A 596 -101.02 -4.92 35.00
N ILE A 597 -102.03 -4.24 34.43
CA ILE A 597 -102.10 -2.83 33.92
C ILE A 597 -103.13 -2.05 34.80
N PRO A 598 -103.22 -0.69 34.85
CA PRO A 598 -103.96 0.17 33.86
C PRO A 598 -103.23 1.51 33.47
N ARG A 599 -103.24 1.94 32.17
CA ARG A 599 -103.98 3.08 31.50
C ARG A 599 -103.50 4.53 31.83
N ASP A 600 -103.36 5.52 30.93
CA ASP A 600 -104.04 5.93 29.67
C ASP A 600 -103.16 6.76 28.66
N GLU A 601 -103.51 6.64 27.36
CA GLU A 601 -103.60 7.58 26.17
C GLU A 601 -102.65 8.80 26.00
N ALA A 602 -102.12 9.23 24.83
CA ALA A 602 -102.54 9.18 23.40
C ALA A 602 -101.36 9.37 22.36
N LEU A 603 -101.63 9.04 21.07
CA LEU A 603 -100.80 8.90 19.82
C LEU A 603 -100.19 10.23 19.22
N HIS A 604 -99.27 10.29 18.22
CA HIS A 604 -99.11 9.72 16.83
C HIS A 604 -97.72 10.14 16.20
N PRO A 605 -97.28 9.78 14.96
CA PRO A 605 -96.95 8.45 14.37
C PRO A 605 -95.57 8.39 13.61
N GLU A 606 -95.21 7.17 13.19
CA GLU A 606 -94.07 6.69 12.35
C GLU A 606 -94.06 7.20 10.88
N PRO A 607 -92.94 7.14 10.08
CA PRO A 607 -92.48 5.89 9.43
C PRO A 607 -90.96 5.72 9.18
N GLY A 608 -90.57 4.47 8.89
CA GLY A 608 -89.19 3.97 8.84
C GLY A 608 -88.38 4.16 7.54
N THR A 609 -87.15 3.63 7.58
CA THR A 609 -86.16 3.68 6.50
C THR A 609 -85.61 2.30 6.11
N PRO A 610 -85.24 2.07 4.82
CA PRO A 610 -84.94 0.77 4.22
C PRO A 610 -83.41 0.47 4.12
N PRO A 611 -82.97 -0.70 3.60
CA PRO A 611 -81.59 -1.22 3.73
C PRO A 611 -80.63 -0.72 2.62
N PRO A 612 -79.30 -0.88 2.77
CA PRO A 612 -78.32 -0.39 1.79
C PRO A 612 -78.04 -1.40 0.65
N ASN A 613 -77.75 -0.81 -0.51
CA ASN A 613 -77.50 -1.42 -1.81
C ASN A 613 -75.98 -1.55 -2.08
N TYR A 614 -75.57 -2.57 -2.84
CA TYR A 614 -74.21 -2.79 -3.35
C TYR A 614 -74.05 -2.11 -4.73
N ASP A 615 -72.92 -1.44 -5.00
CA ASP A 615 -72.17 -1.60 -6.26
C ASP A 615 -70.85 -0.80 -6.36
N SER A 616 -69.74 -1.55 -6.37
CA SER A 616 -68.73 -1.65 -7.44
C SER A 616 -68.25 -0.40 -8.19
N LEU A 617 -67.07 0.10 -7.80
CA LEU A 617 -66.24 1.07 -8.55
C LEU A 617 -65.60 0.44 -9.80
N ARG A 618 -65.77 1.14 -10.93
CA ARG A 618 -65.24 0.85 -12.27
C ARG A 618 -63.88 1.53 -12.47
N VAL A 619 -63.02 0.85 -13.24
CA VAL A 619 -61.65 1.22 -13.64
C VAL A 619 -61.63 2.44 -14.59
N GLN A 620 -60.68 3.35 -14.41
CA GLN A 620 -60.29 4.40 -15.39
C GLN A 620 -59.12 3.92 -16.27
N PRO A 621 -59.11 4.21 -17.58
CA PRO A 621 -57.91 4.13 -18.43
C PRO A 621 -57.24 5.50 -18.65
N LEU A 622 -55.93 5.43 -18.92
CA LEU A 622 -55.00 6.53 -19.26
C LEU A 622 -55.35 7.24 -20.57
N ASP A 623 -55.07 8.55 -20.59
CA ASP A 623 -55.11 9.45 -21.74
C ASP A 623 -54.03 9.17 -22.79
N ILE A 624 -54.43 9.35 -24.06
CA ILE A 624 -53.64 9.29 -25.29
C ILE A 624 -53.29 10.73 -25.71
N LEU A 625 -52.01 11.01 -25.94
CA LEU A 625 -51.52 12.22 -26.61
C LEU A 625 -51.85 12.14 -28.12
N GLY A 626 -52.58 13.13 -28.64
CA GLY A 626 -52.81 13.32 -30.08
C GLY A 626 -51.76 14.24 -30.73
N PRO A 627 -51.54 14.12 -32.06
CA PRO A 627 -50.79 15.09 -32.86
C PRO A 627 -51.73 15.98 -33.71
N ASP A 628 -51.28 17.19 -34.06
CA ASP A 628 -51.60 17.98 -35.28
C ASP A 628 -50.84 19.33 -35.17
N SER A 629 -49.87 19.67 -36.02
CA SER A 629 -49.89 20.08 -37.44
C SER A 629 -50.33 21.56 -37.70
N ASP A 630 -49.33 22.35 -38.12
CA ASP A 630 -49.25 23.52 -39.00
C ASP A 630 -50.27 24.69 -38.96
N THR A 631 -49.78 25.93 -38.82
CA THR A 631 -49.79 26.98 -39.89
C THR A 631 -49.23 28.35 -39.43
N GLU A 632 -48.52 29.00 -40.37
CA GLU A 632 -48.02 30.40 -40.49
C GLU A 632 -46.86 30.91 -39.62
#